data_AF-E0TC75-F1
#
_entry.id   AF-E0TC75-F1
#
_cell.length_a   1.000
_cell.length_b   1.000
_cell.length_c   1.000
_cell.angle_alpha   90.00
_cell.angle_beta   90.00
_cell.angle_gamma   90.00
#
_symmetry.space_group_name_H-M   'P 1'
#
loop_
_entity.id
_entity.type
_entity.pdbx_description
1 polymer ?
#
loop_
_entity_poly.entity_id
_entity_poly.type
_entity_poly.pdbx_seq_one_letter_code
_entity_poly.pdbx_strand_id
1 'polypeptide(L)'
;MIAFAQDDPQHSETALEAVTEVEKHIDDGHSGPVTADTNFWVLLAFLIVVGIFLWQGVPKMIGSFLSARAEGVQRQLDEARTLREEAQRTLADFQKRQREAETEAEAIIEQAKADAKSVATEARAKLDEQIARRRKAAEDRIARAEAQAIAEIRGRTADMAIAAAREIIANRMDDRSQGQLIDRAINEVGTRLN
;
A
#
# COMPACT_ATOMS: atom_id res chain seq x y z
N MET A 1 80.38 -86.27 10.85
CA MET A 1 79.77 -87.55 10.43
C MET A 1 78.48 -87.19 9.72
N ILE A 2 78.29 -87.73 8.53
CA ILE A 2 77.38 -87.32 7.45
C ILE A 2 75.95 -87.86 7.65
N ALA A 3 74.93 -87.07 7.32
CA ALA A 3 73.64 -87.43 6.68
C ALA A 3 72.86 -86.11 6.43
N PHE A 4 72.72 -85.57 5.21
CA PHE A 4 72.03 -86.05 4.01
C PHE A 4 70.50 -86.08 4.15
N ALA A 5 69.82 -85.59 3.09
CA ALA A 5 68.37 -85.55 2.81
C ALA A 5 67.57 -84.42 3.51
N GLN A 6 66.72 -83.65 2.85
CA GLN A 6 66.36 -83.48 1.44
C GLN A 6 65.41 -82.26 1.41
N ASP A 7 65.57 -81.39 0.41
CA ASP A 7 64.54 -80.44 0.00
C ASP A 7 63.43 -81.27 -0.67
N ASP A 8 62.25 -81.38 -0.04
CA ASP A 8 61.09 -82.03 -0.66
C ASP A 8 60.01 -80.98 -1.00
N PRO A 9 59.73 -80.76 -2.31
CA PRO A 9 58.91 -79.67 -2.85
C PRO A 9 57.39 -79.96 -2.85
N GLN A 10 56.87 -80.67 -1.85
CA GLN A 10 55.52 -81.29 -1.94
C GLN A 10 54.35 -80.48 -1.34
N HIS A 11 54.57 -79.37 -0.66
CA HIS A 11 53.45 -78.64 -0.01
C HIS A 11 52.64 -77.74 -0.94
N SER A 12 53.11 -77.43 -2.16
CA SER A 12 52.32 -76.66 -3.14
C SER A 12 51.42 -77.52 -4.04
N GLU A 13 51.64 -78.84 -4.11
CA GLU A 13 50.79 -79.75 -4.88
C GLU A 13 49.52 -80.15 -4.11
N THR A 14 49.60 -80.26 -2.77
CA THR A 14 48.44 -80.66 -1.93
C THR A 14 47.29 -79.64 -1.91
N ALA A 15 47.60 -78.35 -2.06
CA ALA A 15 46.57 -77.30 -2.16
C ALA A 15 45.86 -77.33 -3.53
N LEU A 16 46.59 -77.70 -4.59
CA LEU A 16 46.02 -77.93 -5.92
C LEU A 16 45.18 -79.20 -5.92
N GLU A 17 45.63 -80.29 -5.31
CA GLU A 17 44.87 -81.54 -5.19
C GLU A 17 43.58 -81.36 -4.37
N ALA A 18 43.62 -80.63 -3.24
CA ALA A 18 42.42 -80.39 -2.42
C ALA A 18 41.37 -79.50 -3.12
N VAL A 19 41.80 -78.53 -3.92
CA VAL A 19 40.87 -77.71 -4.73
C VAL A 19 40.32 -78.55 -5.90
N THR A 20 41.12 -79.44 -6.49
CA THR A 20 40.70 -80.32 -7.59
C THR A 20 39.79 -81.47 -7.13
N GLU A 21 39.97 -81.99 -5.91
CA GLU A 21 39.13 -83.02 -5.28
C GLU A 21 37.72 -82.49 -4.97
N VAL A 22 37.62 -81.23 -4.51
CA VAL A 22 36.34 -80.56 -4.26
C VAL A 22 35.60 -80.27 -5.58
N GLU A 23 36.32 -79.98 -6.66
CA GLU A 23 35.72 -79.76 -7.99
C GLU A 23 35.24 -81.07 -8.64
N LYS A 24 35.94 -82.19 -8.40
CA LYS A 24 35.63 -83.49 -9.00
C LYS A 24 34.42 -84.21 -8.38
N HIS A 25 34.08 -83.95 -7.11
CA HIS A 25 32.90 -84.54 -6.45
C HIS A 25 31.57 -83.86 -6.77
N ILE A 26 31.55 -82.84 -7.62
CA ILE A 26 30.32 -82.16 -8.06
C ILE A 26 29.81 -82.72 -9.41
N ASP A 27 30.61 -83.50 -10.14
CA ASP A 27 30.30 -83.98 -11.50
C ASP A 27 30.29 -85.51 -11.65
N ASP A 28 29.71 -86.23 -10.69
CA ASP A 28 29.32 -87.62 -10.94
C ASP A 28 28.02 -87.64 -11.76
N GLY A 29 28.16 -88.09 -13.01
CA GLY A 29 27.10 -88.19 -14.01
C GLY A 29 25.82 -88.83 -13.47
N HIS A 30 24.77 -88.00 -13.41
CA HIS A 30 23.45 -88.33 -12.89
C HIS A 30 22.74 -89.36 -13.77
N SER A 31 22.95 -90.64 -13.45
CA SER A 31 22.26 -91.77 -14.09
C SER A 31 21.75 -92.79 -13.05
N GLY A 32 21.35 -92.29 -11.88
CA GLY A 32 20.44 -92.96 -10.96
C GLY A 32 19.04 -92.31 -11.00
N PRO A 33 17.99 -92.96 -10.48
CA PRO A 33 16.68 -92.33 -10.37
C PRO A 33 16.84 -91.02 -9.57
N VAL A 34 16.37 -89.89 -10.14
CA VAL A 34 16.42 -88.51 -9.60
C VAL A 34 16.03 -88.37 -8.12
N THR A 35 15.42 -89.39 -7.53
CA THR A 35 15.08 -89.47 -6.11
C THR A 35 16.27 -89.71 -5.17
N ALA A 36 17.44 -90.14 -5.68
CA ALA A 36 18.64 -90.42 -4.87
C ALA A 36 19.59 -89.21 -4.71
N ASP A 37 19.38 -88.15 -5.49
CA ASP A 37 20.23 -86.96 -5.48
C ASP A 37 19.77 -85.94 -4.42
N THR A 38 20.66 -85.57 -3.50
CA THR A 38 20.38 -84.52 -2.50
C THR A 38 20.02 -83.18 -3.16
N ASN A 39 20.66 -82.86 -4.29
CA ASN A 39 20.34 -81.65 -5.07
C ASN A 39 18.91 -81.64 -5.61
N PHE A 40 18.33 -82.78 -5.95
CA PHE A 40 16.94 -82.85 -6.42
C PHE A 40 15.97 -82.47 -5.29
N TRP A 41 16.17 -83.00 -4.08
CA TRP A 41 15.35 -82.66 -2.92
C TRP A 41 15.56 -81.21 -2.47
N VAL A 42 16.77 -80.66 -2.56
CA VAL A 42 17.05 -79.23 -2.29
C VAL A 42 16.36 -78.32 -3.31
N LEU A 43 16.41 -78.65 -4.61
CA LEU A 43 15.74 -77.91 -5.67
C LEU A 43 14.21 -77.98 -5.55
N LEU A 44 13.68 -79.15 -5.18
CA LEU A 44 12.25 -79.34 -4.91
C LEU A 44 11.80 -78.52 -3.70
N ALA A 45 12.56 -78.54 -2.59
CA ALA A 45 12.28 -77.73 -1.42
C ALA A 45 12.35 -76.22 -1.74
N PHE A 46 13.34 -75.78 -2.52
CA PHE A 46 13.46 -74.40 -2.99
C PHE A 46 12.26 -73.97 -3.84
N LEU A 47 11.84 -74.80 -4.80
CA LEU A 47 10.65 -74.54 -5.62
C LEU A 47 9.36 -74.48 -4.79
N ILE A 48 9.21 -75.34 -3.79
CA ILE A 48 8.06 -75.29 -2.87
C ILE A 48 8.06 -73.97 -2.08
N VAL A 49 9.20 -73.55 -1.53
CA VAL A 49 9.33 -72.28 -0.80
C VAL A 49 9.05 -71.08 -1.70
N VAL A 50 9.63 -71.04 -2.91
CA VAL A 50 9.37 -69.99 -3.90
C VAL A 50 7.90 -69.98 -4.33
N GLY A 51 7.32 -71.16 -4.57
CA GLY A 51 5.90 -71.30 -4.90
C GLY A 51 4.99 -70.78 -3.78
N ILE A 52 5.33 -71.06 -2.51
CA ILE A 52 4.64 -70.51 -1.35
C ILE A 52 4.77 -68.98 -1.32
N PHE A 53 5.95 -68.39 -1.50
CA PHE A 53 6.13 -66.94 -1.51
C PHE A 53 5.40 -66.24 -2.67
N LEU A 54 5.35 -66.87 -3.84
CA LEU A 54 4.57 -66.39 -4.98
C LEU A 54 3.06 -66.46 -4.68
N TRP A 55 2.60 -67.56 -4.09
CA TRP A 55 1.19 -67.73 -3.70
C TRP A 55 0.77 -66.79 -2.56
N GLN A 56 1.66 -66.54 -1.60
CA GLN A 56 1.47 -65.58 -0.51
C GLN A 56 1.54 -64.11 -0.99
N GLY A 57 1.87 -63.88 -2.27
CA GLY A 57 1.78 -62.56 -2.89
C GLY A 57 2.92 -61.61 -2.54
N VAL A 58 4.09 -62.12 -2.12
CA VAL A 58 5.30 -61.30 -1.90
C VAL A 58 5.63 -60.37 -3.08
N PRO A 59 5.61 -60.79 -4.36
CA PRO A 59 5.87 -59.86 -5.47
C PRO A 59 4.84 -58.75 -5.57
N LYS A 60 3.57 -59.03 -5.24
CA LYS A 60 2.50 -58.02 -5.23
C LYS A 60 2.69 -57.02 -4.09
N MET A 61 3.14 -57.47 -2.92
CA MET A 61 3.41 -56.59 -1.78
C MET A 61 4.56 -55.61 -2.07
N ILE A 62 5.64 -56.10 -2.69
CA ILE A 62 6.79 -55.26 -3.10
C ILE A 62 6.35 -54.25 -4.16
N GLY A 63 5.59 -54.69 -5.18
CA GLY A 63 5.03 -53.81 -6.19
C GLY A 63 4.13 -52.72 -5.59
N SER A 64 3.24 -53.10 -4.66
CA SER A 64 2.36 -52.14 -3.97
C SER A 64 3.12 -51.12 -3.13
N PHE A 65 4.20 -51.52 -2.44
CA PHE A 65 5.03 -50.58 -1.67
C PHE A 65 5.75 -49.58 -2.57
N LEU A 66 6.28 -50.05 -3.71
CA LEU A 66 6.96 -49.20 -4.67
C LEU A 66 5.98 -48.22 -5.34
N SER A 67 4.79 -48.70 -5.73
CA SER A 67 3.72 -47.86 -6.25
C SER A 67 3.24 -46.82 -5.23
N ALA A 68 3.02 -47.22 -3.97
CA ALA A 68 2.64 -46.28 -2.91
C ALA A 68 3.69 -45.19 -2.69
N ARG A 69 4.97 -45.55 -2.76
CA ARG A 69 6.08 -44.58 -2.68
C ARG A 69 6.12 -43.66 -3.91
N ALA A 70 5.97 -44.21 -5.10
CA ALA A 70 5.94 -43.44 -6.34
C ALA A 70 4.77 -42.45 -6.35
N GLU A 71 3.57 -42.88 -5.95
CA GLU A 71 2.38 -42.04 -5.83
C GLU A 71 2.54 -40.97 -4.72
N GLY A 72 3.20 -41.31 -3.61
CA GLY A 72 3.53 -40.34 -2.56
C GLY A 72 4.47 -39.24 -3.06
N VAL A 73 5.52 -39.62 -3.81
CA VAL A 73 6.46 -38.65 -4.42
C VAL A 73 5.75 -37.82 -5.49
N GLN A 74 4.93 -38.43 -6.33
CA GLN A 74 4.16 -37.73 -7.35
C GLN A 74 3.22 -36.69 -6.71
N ARG A 75 2.48 -37.07 -5.66
CA ARG A 75 1.62 -36.14 -4.91
C ARG A 75 2.40 -34.96 -4.33
N GLN A 76 3.57 -35.20 -3.72
CA GLN A 76 4.41 -34.13 -3.19
C GLN A 76 4.94 -33.20 -4.28
N LEU A 77 5.31 -33.74 -5.45
CA LEU A 77 5.75 -32.95 -6.59
C LEU A 77 4.61 -32.10 -7.17
N ASP A 78 3.41 -32.67 -7.26
CA ASP A 78 2.23 -31.96 -7.75
C ASP A 78 1.81 -30.86 -6.78
N GLU A 79 1.80 -31.13 -5.47
CA GLU A 79 1.56 -30.12 -4.43
C GLU A 79 2.61 -29.01 -4.47
N ALA A 80 3.90 -29.35 -4.59
CA ALA A 80 4.97 -28.35 -4.71
C ALA A 80 4.83 -27.50 -5.99
N ARG A 81 4.37 -28.08 -7.09
CA ARG A 81 4.07 -27.34 -8.34
C ARG A 81 2.90 -26.39 -8.15
N THR A 82 1.79 -26.86 -7.59
CA THR A 82 0.61 -26.02 -7.30
C THR A 82 0.99 -24.88 -6.37
N LEU A 83 1.74 -25.14 -5.29
CA LEU A 83 2.18 -24.10 -4.36
C LEU A 83 3.08 -23.07 -5.04
N ARG A 84 3.96 -23.52 -5.94
CA ARG A 84 4.81 -22.62 -6.75
C ARG A 84 3.98 -21.76 -7.70
N GLU A 85 2.99 -22.34 -8.37
CA GLU A 85 2.08 -21.60 -9.25
C GLU A 85 1.25 -20.57 -8.48
N GLU A 86 0.73 -20.94 -7.31
CA GLU A 86 -0.01 -20.03 -6.42
C GLU A 86 0.88 -18.89 -5.92
N ALA A 87 2.12 -19.18 -5.52
CA ALA A 87 3.08 -18.16 -5.12
C ALA A 87 3.42 -17.21 -6.27
N GLN A 88 3.60 -17.74 -7.50
CA GLN A 88 3.83 -16.92 -8.69
C GLN A 88 2.63 -16.05 -9.04
N ARG A 89 1.40 -16.58 -8.98
CA ARG A 89 0.17 -15.80 -9.18
C ARG A 89 0.04 -14.69 -8.14
N THR A 90 0.26 -15.02 -6.88
CA THR A 90 0.19 -14.06 -5.77
C THR A 90 1.24 -12.96 -5.94
N LEU A 91 2.47 -13.31 -6.34
CA LEU A 91 3.52 -12.32 -6.62
C LEU A 91 3.13 -11.40 -7.79
N ALA A 92 2.59 -11.96 -8.88
CA ALA A 92 2.14 -11.17 -10.03
C ALA A 92 0.99 -10.22 -9.63
N ASP A 93 0.05 -10.70 -8.81
CA ASP A 93 -1.06 -9.89 -8.29
C ASP A 93 -0.56 -8.77 -7.37
N PHE A 94 0.40 -9.04 -6.49
CA PHE A 94 1.00 -7.99 -5.65
C PHE A 94 1.74 -6.95 -6.47
N GLN A 95 2.53 -7.37 -7.47
CA GLN A 95 3.23 -6.44 -8.36
C GLN A 95 2.25 -5.59 -9.19
N LYS A 96 1.13 -6.19 -9.63
CA LYS A 96 0.06 -5.46 -10.32
C LYS A 96 -0.59 -4.44 -9.39
N ARG A 97 -1.00 -4.86 -8.19
CA ARG A 97 -1.61 -3.99 -7.17
C ARG A 97 -0.66 -2.86 -6.76
N GLN A 98 0.64 -3.13 -6.67
CA GLN A 98 1.64 -2.11 -6.37
C GLN A 98 1.68 -1.03 -7.46
N ARG A 99 1.77 -1.43 -8.74
CA ARG A 99 1.75 -0.48 -9.87
C ARG A 99 0.44 0.31 -9.95
N GLU A 100 -0.69 -0.36 -9.71
CA GLU A 100 -2.00 0.29 -9.65
C GLU A 100 -2.07 1.31 -8.51
N ALA A 101 -1.58 0.96 -7.31
CA ALA A 101 -1.52 1.86 -6.17
C ALA A 101 -0.58 3.05 -6.39
N GLU A 102 0.57 2.85 -7.05
CA GLU A 102 1.48 3.93 -7.45
C GLU A 102 0.80 4.89 -8.43
N THR A 103 0.14 4.35 -9.45
CA THR A 103 -0.60 5.15 -10.44
C THR A 103 -1.76 5.92 -9.80
N GLU A 104 -2.51 5.27 -8.90
CA GLU A 104 -3.60 5.89 -8.16
C GLU A 104 -3.10 6.99 -7.22
N ALA A 105 -1.98 6.76 -6.54
CA ALA A 105 -1.36 7.78 -5.68
C ALA A 105 -0.90 9.00 -6.49
N GLU A 106 -0.27 8.80 -7.66
CA GLU A 106 0.09 9.88 -8.57
C GLU A 106 -1.15 10.66 -9.04
N ALA A 107 -2.21 9.95 -9.42
CA ALA A 107 -3.47 10.56 -9.82
C ALA A 107 -4.11 11.39 -8.69
N ILE A 108 -4.10 10.88 -7.45
CA ILE A 108 -4.59 11.61 -6.26
C ILE A 108 -3.77 12.87 -6.04
N ILE A 109 -2.44 12.80 -6.17
CA ILE A 109 -1.56 13.96 -6.00
C ILE A 109 -1.82 15.02 -7.07
N GLU A 110 -1.95 14.61 -8.33
CA GLU A 110 -2.25 15.56 -9.42
C GLU A 110 -3.64 16.18 -9.28
N GLN A 111 -4.65 15.40 -8.90
CA GLN A 111 -5.99 15.91 -8.62
C GLN A 111 -5.96 16.91 -7.45
N ALA A 112 -5.27 16.58 -6.36
CA ALA A 112 -5.14 17.47 -5.21
C ALA A 112 -4.42 18.79 -5.56
N LYS A 113 -3.39 18.75 -6.42
CA LYS A 113 -2.73 19.97 -6.93
C LYS A 113 -3.68 20.80 -7.80
N ALA A 114 -4.43 20.17 -8.69
CA ALA A 114 -5.40 20.84 -9.55
C ALA A 114 -6.50 21.52 -8.71
N ASP A 115 -7.04 20.80 -7.72
CA ASP A 115 -8.05 21.31 -6.80
C ASP A 115 -7.50 22.45 -5.94
N ALA A 116 -6.29 22.31 -5.38
CA ALA A 116 -5.65 23.38 -4.62
C ALA A 116 -5.44 24.65 -5.46
N LYS A 117 -5.04 24.49 -6.73
CA LYS A 117 -4.90 25.63 -7.66
C LYS A 117 -6.25 26.28 -7.95
N SER A 118 -7.29 25.49 -8.20
CA SER A 118 -8.65 25.97 -8.43
C SER A 118 -9.18 26.76 -7.23
N VAL A 119 -9.07 26.19 -6.03
CA VAL A 119 -9.47 26.83 -4.77
C VAL A 119 -8.68 28.11 -4.53
N ALA A 120 -7.37 28.12 -4.79
CA ALA A 120 -6.55 29.33 -4.65
C ALA A 120 -6.98 30.44 -5.62
N THR A 121 -7.31 30.10 -6.88
CA THR A 121 -7.81 31.07 -7.86
C THR A 121 -9.18 31.61 -7.46
N GLU A 122 -10.11 30.75 -7.04
CA GLU A 122 -11.43 31.18 -6.57
C GLU A 122 -11.34 32.04 -5.30
N ALA A 123 -10.49 31.65 -4.34
CA ALA A 123 -10.26 32.41 -3.13
C ALA A 123 -9.69 33.80 -3.43
N ARG A 124 -8.72 33.91 -4.34
CA ARG A 124 -8.19 35.21 -4.79
C ARG A 124 -9.28 36.08 -5.41
N ALA A 125 -10.07 35.52 -6.33
CA ALA A 125 -11.17 36.27 -6.94
C ALA A 125 -12.20 36.78 -5.91
N LYS A 126 -12.57 35.93 -4.94
CA LYS A 126 -13.47 36.32 -3.83
C LYS A 126 -12.83 37.38 -2.92
N LEU A 127 -11.54 37.29 -2.65
CA LEU A 127 -10.82 38.29 -1.84
C LEU A 127 -10.75 39.64 -2.56
N ASP A 128 -10.42 39.65 -3.84
CA ASP A 128 -10.37 40.88 -4.65
C ASP A 128 -11.73 41.57 -4.69
N GLU A 129 -12.80 40.80 -4.87
CA GLU A 129 -14.17 41.31 -4.84
C GLU A 129 -14.55 41.87 -3.44
N GLN A 130 -14.17 41.16 -2.36
CA GLN A 130 -14.37 41.66 -1.00
C GLN A 130 -13.58 42.93 -0.70
N ILE A 131 -12.33 43.01 -1.16
CA ILE A 131 -11.48 44.20 -1.01
C ILE A 131 -12.10 45.37 -1.77
N ALA A 132 -12.53 45.18 -3.01
CA ALA A 132 -13.19 46.21 -3.81
C ALA A 132 -14.47 46.73 -3.12
N ARG A 133 -15.32 45.83 -2.61
CA ARG A 133 -16.52 46.22 -1.83
C ARG A 133 -16.16 46.99 -0.56
N ARG A 134 -15.18 46.52 0.20
CA ARG A 134 -14.75 47.19 1.44
C ARG A 134 -14.15 48.56 1.16
N ARG A 135 -13.36 48.68 0.09
CA ARG A 135 -12.79 49.94 -0.36
C ARG A 135 -13.90 50.93 -0.73
N LYS A 136 -14.85 50.53 -1.57
CA LYS A 136 -16.00 51.37 -1.91
C LYS A 136 -16.80 51.80 -0.68
N ALA A 137 -17.07 50.88 0.25
CA ALA A 137 -17.76 51.21 1.49
C ALA A 137 -16.97 52.19 2.38
N ALA A 138 -15.64 52.11 2.38
CA ALA A 138 -14.78 53.06 3.09
C ALA A 138 -14.76 54.43 2.41
N GLU A 139 -14.64 54.48 1.08
CA GLU A 139 -14.74 55.71 0.27
C GLU A 139 -16.10 56.40 0.50
N ASP A 140 -17.20 55.64 0.48
CA ASP A 140 -18.54 56.16 0.77
C ASP A 140 -18.68 56.69 2.21
N ARG A 141 -18.00 56.06 3.18
CA ARG A 141 -17.98 56.54 4.58
C ARG A 141 -17.19 57.84 4.71
N ILE A 142 -16.04 57.93 4.03
CA ILE A 142 -15.22 59.15 4.01
C ILE A 142 -16.01 60.29 3.38
N ALA A 143 -16.62 60.08 2.22
CA ALA A 143 -17.42 61.10 1.54
C ALA A 143 -18.60 61.60 2.41
N ARG A 144 -19.29 60.69 3.12
CA ARG A 144 -20.33 61.08 4.09
C ARG A 144 -19.77 61.87 5.27
N ALA A 145 -18.63 61.45 5.83
CA ALA A 145 -17.99 62.14 6.94
C ALA A 145 -17.51 63.55 6.54
N GLU A 146 -16.96 63.71 5.33
CA GLU A 146 -16.58 65.00 4.76
C GLU A 146 -17.79 65.92 4.59
N ALA A 147 -18.88 65.42 3.99
CA ALA A 147 -20.11 66.19 3.83
C ALA A 147 -20.68 66.64 5.18
N GLN A 148 -20.66 65.76 6.19
CA GLN A 148 -21.10 66.06 7.55
C GLN A 148 -20.21 67.10 8.23
N ALA A 149 -18.87 66.97 8.11
CA ALA A 149 -17.92 67.92 8.67
C ALA A 149 -18.07 69.32 8.03
N ILE A 150 -18.27 69.38 6.71
CA ILE A 150 -18.53 70.64 6.00
C ILE A 150 -19.85 71.26 6.49
N ALA A 151 -20.91 70.46 6.66
CA ALA A 151 -22.19 70.96 7.18
C ALA A 151 -22.05 71.49 8.61
N GLU A 152 -21.29 70.81 9.46
CA GLU A 152 -21.04 71.24 10.84
C GLU A 152 -20.23 72.54 10.89
N ILE A 153 -19.18 72.67 10.07
CA ILE A 153 -18.38 73.91 9.98
C ILE A 153 -19.26 75.08 9.52
N ARG A 154 -20.12 74.86 8.52
CA ARG A 154 -21.06 75.88 8.04
C ARG A 154 -22.05 76.31 9.12
N GLY A 155 -22.60 75.34 9.87
CA GLY A 155 -23.47 75.61 11.01
C GLY A 155 -22.76 76.45 12.07
N ARG A 156 -21.58 76.02 12.54
CA ARG A 156 -20.78 76.77 13.53
C ARG A 156 -20.41 78.17 13.05
N THR A 157 -20.07 78.33 11.78
CA THR A 157 -19.75 79.64 11.20
C THR A 157 -20.98 80.56 11.17
N ALA A 158 -22.16 80.03 10.82
CA ALA A 158 -23.40 80.77 10.85
C ALA A 158 -23.76 81.20 12.28
N ASP A 159 -23.60 80.31 13.27
CA ASP A 159 -23.85 80.63 14.68
C ASP A 159 -22.90 81.72 15.19
N MET A 160 -21.60 81.63 14.84
CA MET A 160 -20.62 82.67 15.17
C MET A 160 -20.94 84.01 14.50
N ALA A 161 -21.37 84.01 13.23
CA ALA A 161 -21.76 85.22 12.53
C ALA A 161 -23.00 85.87 13.16
N ILE A 162 -24.00 85.07 13.56
CA ILE A 162 -25.19 85.54 14.27
C ILE A 162 -24.81 86.10 15.64
N ALA A 163 -23.92 85.43 16.40
CA ALA A 163 -23.44 85.91 17.69
C ALA A 163 -22.71 87.26 17.56
N ALA A 164 -21.78 87.39 16.61
CA ALA A 164 -21.08 88.63 16.34
C ALA A 164 -22.02 89.76 15.89
N ALA A 165 -23.00 89.45 15.03
CA ALA A 165 -24.01 90.42 14.61
C ALA A 165 -24.86 90.89 15.81
N ARG A 166 -25.29 89.97 16.69
CA ARG A 166 -26.01 90.31 17.93
C ARG A 166 -25.19 91.24 18.82
N GLU A 167 -23.90 90.96 19.00
CA GLU A 167 -23.02 91.79 19.82
C GLU A 167 -22.80 93.19 19.23
N ILE A 168 -22.59 93.30 17.91
CA ILE A 168 -22.49 94.61 17.23
C ILE A 168 -23.80 95.40 17.36
N ILE A 169 -24.96 94.75 17.19
CA ILE A 169 -26.27 95.39 17.34
C ILE A 169 -26.46 95.88 18.78
N ALA A 170 -26.15 95.05 19.78
CA ALA A 170 -26.24 95.40 21.18
C ALA A 170 -25.33 96.60 21.54
N ASN A 171 -24.11 96.64 21.01
CA ASN A 171 -23.15 97.72 21.25
C ASN A 171 -23.48 99.02 20.51
N ARG A 172 -24.26 98.98 19.42
CA ARG A 172 -24.68 100.16 18.65
C ARG A 172 -26.10 100.64 18.96
N MET A 173 -26.87 99.89 19.76
CA MET A 173 -28.20 100.29 20.18
C MET A 173 -28.11 101.40 21.24
N ASP A 174 -28.55 102.60 20.85
CA ASP A 174 -28.88 103.70 21.74
C ASP A 174 -30.41 103.84 21.89
N ASP A 175 -30.88 104.55 22.92
CA ASP A 175 -32.34 104.71 23.18
C ASP A 175 -33.09 105.31 21.97
N ARG A 176 -32.40 106.09 21.13
CA ARG A 176 -32.96 106.75 19.94
C ARG A 176 -33.15 105.79 18.76
N SER A 177 -32.21 104.90 18.51
CA SER A 177 -32.30 103.86 17.47
C SER A 177 -33.31 102.78 17.83
N GLN A 178 -33.48 102.47 19.12
CA GLN A 178 -34.49 101.54 19.60
C GLN A 178 -35.92 102.04 19.32
N GLY A 179 -36.19 103.33 19.59
CA GLY A 179 -37.47 103.97 19.24
C GLY A 179 -37.78 103.95 17.74
N GLN A 180 -36.80 104.27 16.89
CA GLN A 180 -36.96 104.23 15.43
C GLN A 180 -37.18 102.82 14.85
N LEU A 181 -36.71 101.76 15.52
CA LEU A 181 -36.97 100.38 15.13
C LEU A 181 -38.39 99.95 15.51
N ILE A 182 -38.89 100.39 16.67
CA ILE A 182 -40.27 100.15 17.12
C ILE A 182 -41.26 100.84 16.17
N ASP A 183 -41.04 102.12 15.84
CA ASP A 183 -41.91 102.85 14.92
C ASP A 183 -41.92 102.23 13.51
N ARG A 184 -40.78 101.71 13.03
CA ARG A 184 -40.71 100.96 11.77
C ARG A 184 -41.44 99.62 11.83
N ALA A 185 -41.27 98.85 12.91
CA ALA A 185 -41.96 97.57 13.08
C ALA A 185 -43.48 97.75 13.16
N ILE A 186 -43.96 98.79 13.85
CA ILE A 186 -45.39 99.15 13.92
C ILE A 186 -45.92 99.50 12.52
N ASN A 187 -45.17 100.30 11.75
CA ASN A 187 -45.56 100.64 10.38
C ASN A 187 -45.56 99.43 9.42
N GLU A 188 -44.58 98.52 9.53
CA GLU A 188 -44.49 97.33 8.67
C GLU A 188 -45.63 96.33 8.95
N VAL A 189 -46.00 96.15 10.22
CA VAL A 189 -47.18 95.34 10.59
C VAL A 189 -48.46 96.00 10.07
N GLY A 190 -48.57 97.34 10.18
CA GLY A 190 -49.68 98.11 9.63
C GLY A 190 -49.79 98.03 8.10
N THR A 191 -48.69 97.80 7.38
CA THR A 191 -48.68 97.64 5.91
C THR A 191 -48.90 96.20 5.44
N ARG A 192 -48.61 95.17 6.25
CA ARG A 192 -48.94 93.76 5.94
C ARG A 192 -50.37 93.36 6.30
N LEU A 193 -51.06 94.14 7.13
CA LEU A 193 -52.44 93.90 7.58
C LEU A 193 -53.50 94.75 6.86
N ASN A 194 -53.09 95.59 5.92
CA ASN A 194 -53.93 96.19 4.88
C ASN A 194 -53.71 95.45 3.55
#